data_AF-A0A8H6HM87-F1
#
_entry.id   AF-A0A8H6HM87-F1
#
_cell.length_a   1.000
_cell.length_b   1.000
_cell.length_c   1.000
_cell.angle_alpha   90.00
_cell.angle_beta   90.00
_cell.angle_gamma   90.00
#
_symmetry.space_group_name_H-M   'P 1'
#
loop_
_entity.id
_entity.type
_entity.pdbx_description
1 polymer ?
#
loop_
_entity_poly.entity_id
_entity_poly.type
_entity_poly.pdbx_seq_one_letter_code
_entity_poly.pdbx_strand_id
1 'polypeptide(L)'
;MTTSQVTTQTLRSRVFSAILSHCSLQELEIFADVPMVASLARMDLKKRLSSVSLRELESLADFPMAGPIARTELKQRVGSLLNEKELNADDTLRHMREWNVVMEGPAALQVLMPECNGDRSLSFCCPRWGSMPFCQFLSSAGYSLKKRDDQTVEVPDDGRYNIHTGCIEVITMGNGDGCTVTVCESVSMCPLVPIFFADSTASMNYVCADGVACLYPDMTLNKTGFINYSRVFLDEDRQAGMAKYRANGFNILDTCEDAHTHHDEGLQVTCQRRTRGINDRQVLMLPFTTSGFVPIRPFVRWRLGYNRRLDDGSLHEKDVMVSVEAEGGSFIEYNSNQPRFDLDDLLYRRLEPHFDEW
;
A
#
# COMPACT_ATOMS: atom_id res chain seq x y z
N MET A 1 33.37 -11.56 1.71
CA MET A 1 32.12 -11.67 2.49
C MET A 1 31.67 -10.25 2.80
N THR A 2 30.54 -9.84 2.23
CA THR A 2 30.08 -8.45 2.21
C THR A 2 29.26 -8.12 3.47
N THR A 3 29.42 -6.90 3.97
CA THR A 3 28.79 -6.32 5.17
C THR A 3 27.26 -6.47 5.23
N SER A 4 26.61 -6.74 4.09
CA SER A 4 25.16 -7.01 4.00
C SER A 4 24.75 -8.38 4.56
N GLN A 5 25.63 -9.41 4.55
CA GLN A 5 25.27 -10.73 5.10
C GLN A 5 25.31 -10.76 6.63
N VAL A 6 26.13 -9.91 7.24
CA VAL A 6 26.32 -9.85 8.70
C VAL A 6 25.11 -9.21 9.39
N THR A 7 24.46 -8.21 8.77
CA THR A 7 23.26 -7.56 9.30
C THR A 7 22.03 -8.46 9.25
N THR A 8 21.81 -9.21 8.18
CA THR A 8 20.67 -10.15 8.09
C THR A 8 20.78 -11.29 9.08
N GLN A 9 21.99 -11.81 9.31
CA GLN A 9 22.24 -12.88 10.27
C GLN A 9 22.03 -12.42 11.73
N THR A 10 22.39 -11.17 12.03
CA THR A 10 22.20 -10.57 13.36
C THR A 10 20.73 -10.23 13.64
N LEU A 11 19.98 -9.76 12.63
CA LEU A 11 18.53 -9.52 12.75
C LEU A 11 17.75 -10.83 12.89
N ARG A 12 18.10 -11.86 12.11
CA ARG A 12 17.58 -13.22 12.26
C ARG A 12 17.81 -13.75 13.67
N SER A 13 19.01 -13.57 14.21
CA SER A 13 19.36 -13.96 15.59
C SER A 13 18.61 -13.17 16.67
N ARG A 14 18.25 -11.90 16.45
CA ARG A 14 17.55 -11.05 17.44
C ARG A 14 16.04 -11.25 17.44
N VAL A 15 15.42 -11.34 16.27
CA VAL A 15 13.99 -11.70 16.14
C VAL A 15 13.80 -13.14 16.64
N PHE A 16 14.70 -14.06 16.28
CA PHE A 16 14.77 -15.36 16.96
C PHE A 16 14.97 -15.18 18.46
N SER A 17 16.02 -14.52 18.96
CA SER A 17 16.28 -14.46 20.40
C SER A 17 15.17 -13.78 21.21
N ALA A 18 14.34 -12.91 20.61
CA ALA A 18 13.18 -12.30 21.26
C ALA A 18 11.95 -13.21 21.24
N ILE A 19 11.78 -14.02 20.19
CA ILE A 19 10.78 -15.11 20.14
C ILE A 19 11.22 -16.28 21.05
N LEU A 20 12.52 -16.55 21.09
CA LEU A 20 13.19 -17.66 21.76
C LEU A 20 13.61 -17.38 23.20
N SER A 21 13.57 -16.12 23.68
CA SER A 21 13.89 -15.79 25.08
C SER A 21 12.98 -16.52 26.07
N HIS A 22 11.87 -17.10 25.61
CA HIS A 22 10.95 -17.93 26.40
C HIS A 22 10.60 -19.30 25.79
N CYS A 23 11.18 -19.71 24.65
CA CYS A 23 11.10 -21.08 24.09
C CYS A 23 12.07 -21.22 22.91
N SER A 24 13.12 -22.01 23.02
CA SER A 24 14.07 -22.33 21.95
C SER A 24 13.40 -23.05 20.76
N LEU A 25 13.97 -22.95 19.55
CA LEU A 25 13.43 -23.65 18.39
C LEU A 25 13.62 -25.17 18.48
N GLN A 26 14.62 -25.60 19.24
CA GLN A 26 14.76 -26.98 19.67
C GLN A 26 13.58 -27.41 20.54
N GLU A 27 13.07 -26.56 21.43
CA GLU A 27 11.84 -26.83 22.18
C GLU A 27 10.60 -26.90 21.27
N LEU A 28 10.45 -26.00 20.29
CA LEU A 28 9.34 -26.07 19.32
C LEU A 28 9.38 -27.32 18.42
N GLU A 29 10.57 -27.80 18.02
CA GLU A 29 10.73 -29.07 17.31
C GLU A 29 10.45 -30.28 18.22
N ILE A 30 10.86 -30.24 19.49
CA ILE A 30 10.57 -31.28 20.48
C ILE A 30 9.07 -31.34 20.83
N PHE A 31 8.36 -30.21 20.77
CA PHE A 31 6.93 -30.13 21.09
C PHE A 31 5.99 -30.39 19.92
N ALA A 32 6.50 -30.53 18.70
CA ALA A 32 5.69 -30.86 17.53
C ALA A 32 4.99 -32.24 17.67
N ASP A 33 5.58 -33.17 18.41
CA ASP A 33 5.08 -34.53 18.62
C ASP A 33 4.11 -34.68 19.81
N VAL A 34 3.86 -33.61 20.58
CA VAL A 34 2.93 -33.64 21.72
C VAL A 34 1.73 -32.73 21.43
N PRO A 35 0.57 -33.28 21.01
CA PRO A 35 -0.56 -32.49 20.50
C PRO A 35 -1.07 -31.38 21.43
N MET A 36 -1.01 -31.60 22.74
CA MET A 36 -1.44 -30.64 23.75
C MET A 36 -0.45 -29.48 23.93
N VAL A 37 0.85 -29.76 23.89
CA VAL A 37 1.90 -28.72 24.00
C VAL A 37 1.99 -27.93 22.70
N ALA A 38 1.83 -28.60 21.55
CA ALA A 38 1.66 -27.94 20.27
C ALA A 38 0.45 -26.98 20.28
N SER A 39 -0.66 -27.33 20.93
CA SER A 39 -1.84 -26.44 21.04
C SER A 39 -1.58 -25.21 21.91
N LEU A 40 -0.96 -25.38 23.08
CA LEU A 40 -0.64 -24.26 23.99
C LEU A 40 0.42 -23.32 23.38
N ALA A 41 1.48 -23.89 22.81
CA ALA A 41 2.49 -23.13 22.09
C ALA A 41 1.89 -22.38 20.89
N ARG A 42 0.93 -22.97 20.18
CA ARG A 42 0.19 -22.29 19.10
C ARG A 42 -0.66 -21.13 19.59
N MET A 43 -1.29 -21.21 20.76
CA MET A 43 -2.10 -20.12 21.32
C MET A 43 -1.23 -18.92 21.73
N ASP A 44 -0.14 -19.17 22.46
CA ASP A 44 0.79 -18.10 22.86
C ASP A 44 1.50 -17.51 21.65
N LEU A 45 1.87 -18.34 20.67
CA LEU A 45 2.43 -17.87 19.41
C LEU A 45 1.43 -16.99 18.66
N LYS A 46 0.17 -17.41 18.51
CA LYS A 46 -0.87 -16.63 17.82
C LYS A 46 -1.06 -15.26 18.47
N LYS A 47 -1.15 -15.20 19.79
CA LYS A 47 -1.30 -13.94 20.54
C LYS A 47 -0.10 -13.01 20.35
N ARG A 48 1.11 -13.56 20.25
CA ARG A 48 2.32 -12.76 19.96
C ARG A 48 2.34 -12.33 18.51
N LEU A 49 1.99 -13.23 17.59
CA LEU A 49 1.95 -12.95 16.16
C LEU A 49 0.89 -11.92 15.81
N SER A 50 -0.15 -11.67 16.61
CA SER A 50 -1.10 -10.60 16.31
C SER A 50 -0.53 -9.19 16.51
N SER A 51 0.60 -9.04 17.21
CA SER A 51 1.23 -7.73 17.47
C SER A 51 2.56 -7.50 16.76
N VAL A 52 3.09 -8.47 16.02
CA VAL A 52 4.36 -8.30 15.30
C VAL A 52 4.19 -7.50 14.01
N SER A 53 5.26 -6.85 13.54
CA SER A 53 5.28 -6.13 12.28
C SER A 53 5.25 -7.05 11.05
N LEU A 54 4.94 -6.50 9.86
CA LEU A 54 5.03 -7.26 8.60
C LEU A 54 6.43 -7.85 8.37
N ARG A 55 7.52 -7.15 8.71
CA ARG A 55 8.89 -7.65 8.51
C ARG A 55 9.19 -8.88 9.35
N GLU A 56 8.68 -8.91 10.57
CA GLU A 56 8.81 -10.09 11.43
C GLU A 56 8.00 -11.27 10.87
N LEU A 57 6.78 -11.04 10.37
CA LEU A 57 5.99 -12.07 9.68
C LEU A 57 6.68 -12.57 8.41
N GLU A 58 7.28 -11.69 7.61
CA GLU A 58 8.00 -12.06 6.40
C GLU A 58 9.26 -12.87 6.73
N SER A 59 10.02 -12.47 7.75
CA SER A 59 11.16 -13.25 8.24
C SER A 59 10.74 -14.64 8.73
N LEU A 60 9.55 -14.78 9.33
CA LEU A 60 8.98 -16.08 9.71
C LEU A 60 8.47 -16.89 8.49
N ALA A 61 8.08 -16.21 7.40
CA ALA A 61 7.55 -16.82 6.19
C ALA A 61 8.56 -17.69 5.43
N ASP A 62 9.85 -17.44 5.64
CA ASP A 62 10.96 -18.22 5.07
C ASP A 62 11.12 -19.61 5.70
N PHE A 63 10.53 -19.86 6.87
CA PHE A 63 10.68 -21.14 7.57
C PHE A 63 9.53 -22.10 7.19
N PRO A 64 9.80 -23.36 6.79
CA PRO A 64 8.76 -24.29 6.34
C PRO A 64 7.61 -24.49 7.33
N MET A 65 7.91 -24.54 8.63
CA MET A 65 6.90 -24.76 9.69
C MET A 65 6.22 -23.47 10.16
N ALA A 66 6.94 -22.36 10.25
CA ALA A 66 6.39 -21.09 10.73
C ALA A 66 5.69 -20.29 9.62
N GLY A 67 6.07 -20.50 8.36
CA GLY A 67 5.59 -19.69 7.26
C GLY A 67 4.09 -19.80 7.00
N PRO A 68 3.48 -21.00 6.97
CA PRO A 68 2.02 -21.11 6.91
C PRO A 68 1.31 -20.38 8.06
N ILE A 69 1.89 -20.38 9.26
CA ILE A 69 1.33 -19.71 10.43
C ILE A 69 1.40 -18.18 10.25
N ALA A 70 2.55 -17.64 9.85
CA ALA A 70 2.73 -16.22 9.61
C ALA A 70 1.79 -15.68 8.52
N ARG A 71 1.62 -16.42 7.43
CA ARG A 71 0.69 -16.06 6.33
C ARG A 71 -0.77 -16.16 6.75
N THR A 72 -1.13 -17.19 7.53
CA THR A 72 -2.48 -17.33 8.09
C THR A 72 -2.81 -16.18 9.03
N GLU A 73 -1.87 -15.80 9.90
CA GLU A 73 -2.04 -14.65 10.78
C GLU A 73 -2.21 -13.35 9.98
N LEU A 74 -1.38 -13.12 8.95
CA LEU A 74 -1.53 -11.94 8.09
C LEU A 74 -2.93 -11.90 7.43
N LYS A 75 -3.40 -13.02 6.86
CA LYS A 75 -4.75 -13.10 6.29
C LYS A 75 -5.81 -12.85 7.36
N GLN A 76 -5.63 -13.37 8.58
CA GLN A 76 -6.55 -13.17 9.68
C GLN A 76 -6.63 -11.70 10.09
N ARG A 77 -5.52 -10.94 10.11
CA ARG A 77 -5.55 -9.49 10.37
C ARG A 77 -6.42 -8.74 9.38
N VAL A 78 -6.26 -9.04 8.09
CA VAL A 78 -7.10 -8.45 7.03
C VAL A 78 -8.56 -8.83 7.25
N GLY A 79 -8.84 -10.10 7.54
CA GLY A 79 -10.20 -10.55 7.79
C GLY A 79 -10.84 -9.92 9.03
N SER A 80 -10.10 -9.79 10.13
CA SER A 80 -10.55 -9.10 11.34
C SER A 80 -10.86 -7.63 11.06
N LEU A 81 -10.00 -6.93 10.32
CA LEU A 81 -10.20 -5.54 9.93
C LEU A 81 -11.46 -5.38 9.08
N LEU A 82 -11.66 -6.21 8.06
CA LEU A 82 -12.84 -6.16 7.19
C LEU A 82 -14.13 -6.47 7.96
N ASN A 83 -14.11 -7.51 8.81
CA ASN A 83 -15.27 -7.89 9.62
C ASN A 83 -15.64 -6.80 10.64
N GLU A 84 -14.66 -6.07 11.20
CA GLU A 84 -14.92 -4.91 12.06
C GLU A 84 -15.69 -3.80 11.31
N LYS A 85 -15.54 -3.73 9.99
CA LYS A 85 -16.26 -2.81 9.10
C LYS A 85 -17.48 -3.48 8.47
N GLU A 86 -18.03 -4.53 9.06
CA GLU A 86 -19.21 -5.23 8.54
C GLU A 86 -19.07 -5.81 7.12
N LEU A 87 -17.84 -5.94 6.62
CA LEU A 87 -17.56 -6.57 5.34
C LEU A 87 -17.14 -8.02 5.57
N ASN A 88 -17.84 -8.98 4.94
CA ASN A 88 -17.40 -10.37 4.97
C ASN A 88 -16.02 -10.50 4.31
N ALA A 89 -15.02 -10.93 5.09
CA ALA A 89 -13.65 -10.99 4.65
C ALA A 89 -13.41 -11.82 3.38
N ASP A 90 -13.99 -13.03 3.30
CA ASP A 90 -13.76 -13.93 2.17
C ASP A 90 -14.48 -13.44 0.90
N ASP A 91 -15.70 -12.90 1.02
CA ASP A 91 -16.41 -12.28 -0.10
C ASP A 91 -15.71 -11.01 -0.60
N THR A 92 -15.23 -10.18 0.31
CA THR A 92 -14.50 -8.96 -0.04
C THR A 92 -13.21 -9.31 -0.78
N LEU A 93 -12.39 -10.24 -0.25
CA LEU A 93 -11.17 -10.68 -0.92
C LEU A 93 -11.45 -11.35 -2.27
N ARG A 94 -12.58 -12.07 -2.40
CA ARG A 94 -13.03 -12.64 -3.68
C ARG A 94 -13.33 -11.55 -4.70
N HIS A 95 -14.12 -10.52 -4.34
CA HIS A 95 -14.42 -9.42 -5.24
C HIS A 95 -13.22 -8.51 -5.52
N MET A 96 -12.30 -8.35 -4.55
CA MET A 96 -11.02 -7.69 -4.80
C MET A 96 -10.20 -8.43 -5.86
N ARG A 97 -10.24 -9.76 -5.87
CA ARG A 97 -9.56 -10.56 -6.91
C ARG A 97 -10.24 -10.41 -8.26
N GLU A 98 -11.57 -10.50 -8.29
CA GLU A 98 -12.39 -10.46 -9.50
C GLU A 98 -12.27 -9.12 -10.23
N TRP A 99 -12.31 -8.02 -9.48
CA TRP A 99 -12.32 -6.66 -10.01
C TRP A 99 -10.98 -5.93 -9.90
N ASN A 100 -9.91 -6.67 -9.58
CA ASN A 100 -8.55 -6.15 -9.39
C ASN A 100 -8.49 -4.93 -8.46
N VAL A 101 -9.13 -5.04 -7.29
CA VAL A 101 -9.20 -3.98 -6.29
C VAL A 101 -8.13 -4.20 -5.22
N VAL A 102 -7.53 -3.11 -4.77
CA VAL A 102 -6.61 -3.10 -3.64
C VAL A 102 -7.14 -2.18 -2.55
N MET A 103 -6.90 -2.52 -1.29
CA MET A 103 -7.16 -1.65 -0.13
C MET A 103 -5.88 -0.91 0.22
N GLU A 104 -5.97 0.38 0.52
CA GLU A 104 -4.81 1.25 0.79
C GLU A 104 -4.99 2.09 2.08
N GLY A 105 -4.11 3.07 2.28
CA GLY A 105 -4.24 4.07 3.34
C GLY A 105 -4.06 3.52 4.76
N PRO A 106 -4.70 4.15 5.77
CA PRO A 106 -4.54 3.78 7.18
C PRO A 106 -4.93 2.33 7.49
N ALA A 107 -5.92 1.78 6.78
CA ALA A 107 -6.36 0.40 6.91
C ALA A 107 -5.25 -0.59 6.50
N ALA A 108 -4.60 -0.35 5.36
CA ALA A 108 -3.43 -1.14 4.94
C ALA A 108 -2.27 -1.00 5.93
N LEU A 109 -2.04 0.21 6.46
CA LEU A 109 -1.01 0.45 7.48
C LEU A 109 -1.28 -0.33 8.78
N GLN A 110 -2.53 -0.41 9.24
CA GLN A 110 -2.90 -1.17 10.44
C GLN A 110 -2.64 -2.68 10.26
N VAL A 111 -2.80 -3.22 9.05
CA VAL A 111 -2.45 -4.63 8.77
C VAL A 111 -0.95 -4.86 8.90
N LEU A 112 -0.14 -3.89 8.44
CA LEU A 112 1.33 -3.93 8.52
C LEU A 112 1.85 -3.76 9.95
N MET A 113 1.21 -2.86 10.70
CA MET A 113 1.62 -2.36 12.02
C MET A 113 0.38 -2.31 12.92
N PRO A 114 0.03 -3.42 13.59
CA PRO A 114 -1.20 -3.53 14.39
C PRO A 114 -1.32 -2.50 15.52
N GLU A 115 -0.21 -1.87 15.93
CA GLU A 115 -0.18 -0.80 16.91
C GLU A 115 -0.61 0.58 16.36
N CYS A 116 -0.75 0.71 15.03
CA CYS A 116 -1.31 1.92 14.43
C CYS A 116 -2.82 1.95 14.65
N ASN A 117 -3.33 3.13 15.00
CA ASN A 117 -4.75 3.37 15.17
C ASN A 117 -5.46 3.21 13.82
N GLY A 118 -6.43 2.30 13.77
CA GLY A 118 -7.34 2.19 12.64
C GLY A 118 -8.31 3.37 12.59
N ASP A 119 -8.66 3.81 11.38
CA ASP A 119 -9.81 4.69 11.15
C ASP A 119 -11.08 3.84 11.03
N ARG A 120 -12.27 4.44 11.19
CA ARG A 120 -13.54 3.82 10.81
C ARG A 120 -13.80 3.93 9.30
N SER A 121 -12.79 4.32 8.53
CA SER A 121 -12.82 4.39 7.08
C SER A 121 -11.96 3.31 6.43
N LEU A 122 -12.40 2.82 5.28
CA LEU A 122 -11.60 2.01 4.36
C LEU A 122 -11.44 2.78 3.04
N SER A 123 -10.27 2.63 2.41
CA SER A 123 -10.00 3.17 1.08
C SER A 123 -9.60 2.02 0.17
N PHE A 124 -10.25 1.94 -0.99
CA PHE A 124 -9.95 0.98 -2.03
C PHE A 124 -9.58 1.71 -3.31
N CYS A 125 -8.63 1.17 -4.06
CA CYS A 125 -8.32 1.60 -5.42
C CYS A 125 -8.67 0.48 -6.39
N CYS A 126 -9.26 0.85 -7.52
CA CYS A 126 -9.71 -0.08 -8.54
C CYS A 126 -9.35 0.47 -9.93
N PRO A 127 -9.19 -0.40 -10.95
CA PRO A 127 -9.18 0.07 -12.33
C PRO A 127 -10.58 0.59 -12.71
N ARG A 128 -10.66 1.40 -13.76
CA ARG A 128 -11.91 1.99 -14.25
C ARG A 128 -13.05 1.00 -14.47
N TRP A 129 -12.78 -0.19 -14.99
CA TRP A 129 -13.80 -1.23 -15.20
C TRP A 129 -14.23 -1.94 -13.91
N GLY A 130 -13.47 -1.82 -12.81
CA GLY A 130 -13.71 -2.51 -11.55
C GLY A 130 -14.48 -1.68 -10.51
N SER A 131 -14.56 -0.35 -10.69
CA SER A 131 -15.20 0.56 -9.73
C SER A 131 -16.68 0.26 -9.52
N MET A 132 -17.46 0.24 -10.60
CA MET A 132 -18.91 0.07 -10.54
C MET A 132 -19.33 -1.30 -9.99
N PRO A 133 -18.80 -2.45 -10.47
CA PRO A 133 -19.12 -3.75 -9.90
C PRO A 133 -18.74 -3.85 -8.42
N PHE A 134 -17.62 -3.26 -8.01
CA PHE A 134 -17.21 -3.26 -6.61
C PHE A 134 -18.13 -2.39 -5.73
N CYS A 135 -18.56 -1.23 -6.22
CA CYS A 135 -19.59 -0.42 -5.54
C CYS A 135 -20.95 -1.14 -5.43
N GLN A 136 -21.33 -1.95 -6.42
CA GLN A 136 -22.54 -2.79 -6.33
C GLN A 136 -22.41 -3.87 -5.26
N PHE A 137 -21.23 -4.49 -5.14
CA PHE A 137 -20.91 -5.40 -4.05
C PHE A 137 -21.05 -4.70 -2.69
N LEU A 138 -20.43 -3.54 -2.51
CA LEU A 138 -20.54 -2.74 -1.27
C LEU A 138 -22.01 -2.38 -0.97
N SER A 139 -22.78 -2.02 -1.99
CA SER A 139 -24.22 -1.74 -1.86
C SER A 139 -24.98 -2.95 -1.33
N SER A 140 -24.67 -4.14 -1.84
CA SER A 140 -25.25 -5.40 -1.39
C SER A 140 -24.84 -5.75 0.05
N ALA A 141 -23.68 -5.27 0.49
CA ALA A 141 -23.20 -5.38 1.87
C ALA A 141 -23.77 -4.30 2.83
N GLY A 142 -24.71 -3.47 2.36
CA GLY A 142 -25.39 -2.47 3.19
C GLY A 142 -24.76 -1.07 3.18
N TYR A 143 -23.77 -0.83 2.33
CA TYR A 143 -23.21 0.51 2.13
C TYR A 143 -24.04 1.33 1.14
N SER A 144 -24.36 2.57 1.49
CA SER A 144 -25.11 3.49 0.63
C SER A 144 -24.18 4.56 0.06
N LEU A 145 -24.40 4.97 -1.20
CA LEU A 145 -23.68 6.10 -1.80
C LEU A 145 -23.89 7.36 -0.96
N LYS A 146 -22.80 8.04 -0.60
CA LYS A 146 -22.81 9.32 0.13
C LYS A 146 -22.36 10.47 -0.75
N LYS A 147 -21.28 10.27 -1.50
CA LYS A 147 -20.64 11.31 -2.30
C LYS A 147 -19.96 10.69 -3.51
N ARG A 148 -19.91 11.44 -4.61
CA ARG A 148 -19.15 11.13 -5.80
C ARG A 148 -18.41 12.40 -6.18
N ASP A 149 -17.09 12.34 -6.12
CA ASP A 149 -16.21 13.45 -6.45
C ASP A 149 -15.46 13.14 -7.72
N ASP A 150 -15.83 13.83 -8.79
CA ASP A 150 -15.07 13.82 -10.02
C ASP A 150 -13.72 14.49 -9.77
N GLN A 151 -12.65 13.70 -9.88
CA GLN A 151 -11.27 14.18 -9.76
C GLN A 151 -10.74 14.72 -11.08
N THR A 152 -11.56 14.71 -12.13
CA THR A 152 -11.25 15.29 -13.43
C THR A 152 -11.48 16.79 -13.38
N VAL A 153 -10.59 17.48 -12.68
CA VAL A 153 -10.75 18.93 -12.53
C VAL A 153 -10.39 19.63 -13.84
N GLU A 154 -11.27 20.54 -14.27
CA GLU A 154 -11.01 21.47 -15.35
C GLU A 154 -9.72 22.26 -15.07
N VAL A 155 -8.91 22.48 -16.11
CA VAL A 155 -7.73 23.34 -16.01
C VAL A 155 -8.27 24.75 -15.71
N PRO A 156 -7.98 25.34 -14.53
CA PRO A 156 -8.41 26.69 -14.24
C PRO A 156 -7.84 27.67 -15.27
N ASP A 157 -8.57 28.74 -15.59
CA ASP A 157 -8.17 29.77 -16.56
C ASP A 157 -6.80 30.40 -16.24
N ASP A 158 -6.31 30.28 -14.99
CA ASP A 158 -5.01 30.79 -14.57
C ASP A 158 -3.82 29.89 -14.97
N GLY A 159 -4.09 28.75 -15.62
CA GLY A 159 -3.09 27.80 -16.09
C GLY A 159 -2.41 26.99 -15.00
N ARG A 160 -2.90 27.03 -13.75
CA ARG A 160 -2.38 26.18 -12.67
C ARG A 160 -3.02 24.81 -12.76
N TYR A 161 -2.25 23.82 -13.21
CA TYR A 161 -2.69 22.44 -13.29
C TYR A 161 -3.12 21.91 -11.91
N ASN A 162 -4.34 21.37 -11.83
CA ASN A 162 -4.74 20.58 -10.67
C ASN A 162 -3.91 19.29 -10.64
N ILE A 163 -3.39 18.98 -9.46
CA ILE A 163 -2.46 17.88 -9.24
C ILE A 163 -3.18 16.59 -9.54
N HIS A 164 -2.69 15.89 -10.55
CA HIS A 164 -3.22 14.59 -10.92
C HIS A 164 -3.07 13.62 -9.73
N THR A 165 -4.19 13.19 -9.13
CA THR A 165 -4.23 12.27 -7.98
C THR A 165 -4.04 10.80 -8.38
N GLY A 166 -3.89 10.53 -9.68
CA GLY A 166 -3.92 9.15 -10.18
C GLY A 166 -5.34 8.56 -10.25
N CYS A 167 -6.35 9.35 -9.88
CA CYS A 167 -7.76 8.97 -9.86
C CYS A 167 -8.59 9.76 -10.89
N ILE A 168 -9.61 9.13 -11.45
CA ILE A 168 -10.67 9.77 -12.24
C ILE A 168 -11.79 10.19 -11.31
N GLU A 169 -12.23 9.28 -10.45
CA GLU A 169 -13.40 9.48 -9.59
C GLU A 169 -13.12 8.93 -8.20
N VAL A 170 -13.68 9.59 -7.18
CA VAL A 170 -13.68 9.11 -5.81
C VAL A 170 -15.12 8.94 -5.35
N ILE A 171 -15.52 7.69 -5.11
CA ILE A 171 -16.87 7.32 -4.68
C ILE A 171 -16.83 7.04 -3.19
N THR A 172 -17.53 7.83 -2.38
CA THR A 172 -17.68 7.60 -0.94
C THR A 172 -19.01 6.93 -0.66
N MET A 173 -18.95 5.80 0.04
CA MET A 173 -20.10 5.03 0.51
C MET A 173 -20.06 4.93 2.04
N GLY A 174 -21.21 4.72 2.67
CA GLY A 174 -21.29 4.55 4.13
C GLY A 174 -22.46 3.69 4.57
N ASN A 175 -22.28 2.96 5.67
CA ASN A 175 -23.30 2.09 6.27
C ASN A 175 -24.02 2.78 7.46
N GLY A 176 -24.92 2.04 8.11
CA GLY A 176 -25.67 2.52 9.28
C GLY A 176 -24.81 2.76 10.53
N ASP A 177 -23.67 2.09 10.63
CA ASP A 177 -22.75 2.10 11.77
C ASP A 177 -21.73 3.25 11.73
N GLY A 178 -21.85 4.13 10.74
CA GLY A 178 -20.95 5.26 10.53
C GLY A 178 -19.58 4.87 9.97
N CYS A 179 -19.41 3.64 9.48
CA CYS A 179 -18.24 3.25 8.70
C CYS A 179 -18.37 3.82 7.29
N THR A 180 -17.27 4.34 6.77
CA THR A 180 -17.18 4.84 5.40
C THR A 180 -16.22 3.99 4.57
N VAL A 181 -16.56 3.80 3.30
CA VAL A 181 -15.71 3.15 2.31
C VAL A 181 -15.53 4.13 1.16
N THR A 182 -14.29 4.43 0.82
CA THR A 182 -13.93 5.23 -0.34
C THR A 182 -13.43 4.30 -1.44
N VAL A 183 -13.94 4.46 -2.65
CA VAL A 183 -13.50 3.74 -3.84
C VAL A 183 -12.91 4.75 -4.81
N CYS A 184 -11.59 4.69 -4.96
CA CYS A 184 -10.79 5.50 -5.87
C CYS A 184 -10.68 4.77 -7.21
N GLU A 185 -11.26 5.36 -8.25
CA GLU A 185 -11.15 4.86 -9.62
C GLU A 185 -9.84 5.35 -10.24
N SER A 186 -8.95 4.43 -10.61
CA SER A 186 -7.67 4.77 -11.24
C SER A 186 -7.85 5.34 -12.65
N VAL A 187 -6.99 6.29 -13.03
CA VAL A 187 -6.82 6.75 -14.42
C VAL A 187 -6.28 5.70 -15.38
N SER A 188 -5.91 4.52 -14.89
CA SER A 188 -5.30 3.46 -15.66
C SER A 188 -5.97 2.11 -15.37
N MET A 189 -5.57 1.09 -16.12
CA MET A 189 -5.94 -0.31 -15.83
C MET A 189 -5.25 -0.88 -14.59
N CYS A 190 -4.31 -0.13 -13.99
CA CYS A 190 -3.61 -0.53 -12.77
C CYS A 190 -4.21 0.18 -11.54
N PRO A 191 -4.77 -0.56 -10.57
CA PRO A 191 -5.34 0.02 -9.35
C PRO A 191 -4.27 0.68 -8.46
N LEU A 192 -2.98 0.45 -8.72
CA LEU A 192 -1.91 1.02 -7.90
C LEU A 192 -1.57 2.47 -8.23
N VAL A 193 -1.98 3.00 -9.39
CA VAL A 193 -1.60 4.36 -9.80
C VAL A 193 -1.94 5.40 -8.72
N PRO A 194 -3.16 5.44 -8.15
CA PRO A 194 -3.49 6.34 -7.03
C PRO A 194 -2.53 6.27 -5.85
N ILE A 195 -2.10 5.07 -5.45
CA ILE A 195 -1.22 4.85 -4.30
C ILE A 195 0.13 5.55 -4.51
N PHE A 196 0.63 5.61 -5.75
CA PHE A 196 1.88 6.30 -6.06
C PHE A 196 1.79 7.82 -6.02
N PHE A 197 0.57 8.38 -6.01
CA PHE A 197 0.28 9.80 -5.82
C PHE A 197 -0.16 10.14 -4.38
N ALA A 198 -0.17 9.16 -3.47
CA ALA A 198 -0.52 9.40 -2.08
C ALA A 198 0.47 10.38 -1.41
N ASP A 199 0.00 11.10 -0.39
CA ASP A 199 0.69 12.26 0.20
C ASP A 199 2.07 11.95 0.80
N SER A 200 2.27 10.71 1.24
CA SER A 200 3.51 10.29 1.87
C SER A 200 3.84 8.84 1.60
N THR A 201 5.13 8.48 1.63
CA THR A 201 5.55 7.07 1.59
C THR A 201 4.99 6.24 2.75
N ALA A 202 4.57 6.88 3.85
CA ALA A 202 3.90 6.21 4.97
C ALA A 202 2.53 5.60 4.57
N SER A 203 1.86 6.17 3.56
CA SER A 203 0.58 5.68 3.03
C SER A 203 0.74 4.77 1.82
N MET A 204 1.95 4.62 1.29
CA MET A 204 2.26 3.82 0.09
C MET A 204 2.34 2.32 0.40
N ASN A 205 1.25 1.77 0.91
CA ASN A 205 1.08 0.37 1.26
C ASN A 205 -0.29 -0.09 0.79
N TYR A 206 -0.41 -1.37 0.46
CA TYR A 206 -1.71 -1.90 0.07
C TYR A 206 -1.88 -3.37 0.43
N VAL A 207 -3.14 -3.75 0.49
CA VAL A 207 -3.61 -5.12 0.62
C VAL A 207 -4.35 -5.47 -0.66
N CYS A 208 -3.98 -6.55 -1.31
CA CYS A 208 -4.74 -7.12 -2.43
C CYS A 208 -5.42 -8.41 -1.97
N ALA A 209 -6.15 -9.07 -2.87
CA ALA A 209 -6.84 -10.33 -2.57
C ALA A 209 -5.91 -11.47 -2.12
N ASP A 210 -4.63 -11.42 -2.50
CA ASP A 210 -3.67 -12.52 -2.35
C ASP A 210 -2.51 -12.22 -1.39
N GLY A 211 -2.42 -11.00 -0.88
CA GLY A 211 -1.33 -10.62 0.02
C GLY A 211 -1.27 -9.14 0.36
N VAL A 212 -0.21 -8.78 1.06
CA VAL A 212 0.06 -7.41 1.51
C VAL A 212 1.40 -6.96 0.96
N ALA A 213 1.51 -5.67 0.64
CA ALA A 213 2.75 -5.05 0.21
C ALA A 213 3.01 -3.72 0.91
N CYS A 214 4.29 -3.49 1.23
CA CYS A 214 4.83 -2.26 1.76
C CYS A 214 5.92 -1.76 0.81
N LEU A 215 5.69 -0.61 0.16
CA LEU A 215 6.58 -0.10 -0.90
C LEU A 215 7.89 0.49 -0.36
N TYR A 216 7.85 0.97 0.90
CA TYR A 216 8.98 1.57 1.61
C TYR A 216 9.16 0.96 3.01
N PRO A 217 9.47 -0.34 3.12
CA PRO A 217 9.43 -1.07 4.38
C PRO A 217 10.47 -0.58 5.40
N ASP A 218 11.63 -0.10 4.96
CA ASP A 218 12.63 0.50 5.87
C ASP A 218 12.19 1.85 6.42
N MET A 219 11.29 2.56 5.73
CA MET A 219 10.76 3.83 6.24
C MET A 219 9.52 3.60 7.08
N THR A 220 8.52 2.94 6.51
CA THR A 220 7.20 2.73 7.11
C THR A 220 7.30 2.02 8.45
N LEU A 221 8.06 0.90 8.51
CA LEU A 221 8.17 0.11 9.74
C LEU A 221 9.05 0.78 10.81
N ASN A 222 9.86 1.77 10.43
CA ASN A 222 10.59 2.64 11.36
C ASN A 222 9.83 3.94 11.66
N LYS A 223 8.54 4.02 11.31
CA LYS A 223 7.68 5.21 11.47
C LYS A 223 8.32 6.47 10.89
N THR A 224 8.89 6.36 9.70
CA THR A 224 9.37 7.50 8.92
C THR A 224 8.68 7.50 7.56
N GLY A 225 8.58 8.66 6.93
CA GLY A 225 8.07 8.76 5.58
C GLY A 225 8.53 10.04 4.90
N PHE A 226 8.56 10.05 3.58
CA PHE A 226 8.74 11.27 2.81
C PHE A 226 7.40 11.84 2.40
N ILE A 227 7.31 13.16 2.32
CA ILE A 227 6.28 13.83 1.54
C ILE A 227 6.46 13.47 0.06
N ASN A 228 5.36 13.22 -0.65
CA ASN A 228 5.37 12.76 -2.03
C ASN A 228 4.66 13.74 -2.98
N TYR A 229 5.03 15.02 -2.90
CA TYR A 229 4.61 16.07 -3.85
C TYR A 229 5.51 17.30 -3.73
N SER A 230 5.37 18.24 -4.67
CA SER A 230 5.98 19.56 -4.58
C SER A 230 5.37 20.36 -3.41
N ARG A 231 6.23 21.06 -2.65
CA ARG A 231 5.84 21.82 -1.45
C ARG A 231 4.81 22.93 -1.73
N VAL A 232 4.73 23.42 -2.96
CA VAL A 232 3.81 24.51 -3.35
C VAL A 232 2.34 24.12 -3.18
N PHE A 233 2.05 22.82 -3.07
CA PHE A 233 0.68 22.30 -3.12
C PHE A 233 0.19 21.61 -1.83
N LEU A 234 0.72 22.02 -0.68
CA LEU A 234 0.24 21.56 0.62
C LEU A 234 -1.07 22.24 1.01
N ASP A 235 -2.19 21.82 0.43
CA ASP A 235 -3.52 22.22 0.90
C ASP A 235 -3.84 21.66 2.30
N GLU A 236 -4.91 22.18 2.91
CA GLU A 236 -5.34 21.80 4.26
C GLU A 236 -5.71 20.30 4.34
N ASP A 237 -6.27 19.73 3.27
CA ASP A 237 -6.69 18.33 3.22
C ASP A 237 -5.49 17.38 3.27
N ARG A 238 -4.43 17.66 2.50
CA ARG A 238 -3.17 16.90 2.55
C ARG A 238 -2.47 17.04 3.90
N GLN A 239 -2.49 18.24 4.48
CA GLN A 239 -1.95 18.44 5.82
C GLN A 239 -2.70 17.61 6.86
N ALA A 240 -4.03 17.55 6.76
CA ALA A 240 -4.86 16.70 7.61
C ALA A 240 -4.58 15.20 7.36
N GLY A 241 -4.38 14.79 6.11
CA GLY A 241 -3.94 13.43 5.75
C GLY A 241 -2.64 13.04 6.44
N MET A 242 -1.62 13.89 6.37
CA MET A 242 -0.34 13.67 7.07
C MET A 242 -0.47 13.69 8.59
N ALA A 243 -1.37 14.53 9.14
CA ALA A 243 -1.58 14.61 10.59
C ALA A 243 -2.00 13.25 11.18
N LYS A 244 -2.79 12.46 10.43
CA LYS A 244 -3.17 11.08 10.84
C LYS A 244 -1.95 10.16 11.01
N TYR A 245 -0.95 10.25 10.13
CA TYR A 245 0.28 9.47 10.26
C TYR A 245 1.16 9.98 11.41
N ARG A 246 1.28 11.30 11.57
CA ARG A 246 2.00 11.90 12.71
C ARG A 246 1.40 11.48 14.05
N ALA A 247 0.07 11.40 14.15
CA ALA A 247 -0.62 10.90 15.34
C ALA A 247 -0.30 9.42 15.66
N ASN A 248 0.12 8.64 14.66
CA ASN A 248 0.61 7.27 14.82
C ASN A 248 2.12 7.19 15.13
N GLY A 249 2.77 8.34 15.35
CA GLY A 249 4.18 8.46 15.69
C GLY A 249 5.12 8.54 14.48
N PHE A 250 4.60 8.83 13.28
CA PHE A 250 5.45 8.98 12.09
C PHE A 250 6.21 10.31 12.08
N ASN A 251 7.50 10.22 11.80
CA ASN A 251 8.33 11.36 11.41
C ASN A 251 8.28 11.55 9.89
N ILE A 252 7.46 12.50 9.44
CA ILE A 252 7.29 12.82 8.02
C ILE A 252 8.32 13.88 7.61
N LEU A 253 9.27 13.47 6.78
CA LEU A 253 10.37 14.26 6.25
C LEU A 253 9.94 14.96 4.96
N ASP A 254 10.39 16.20 4.79
CA ASP A 254 10.04 17.00 3.62
C ASP A 254 10.88 16.60 2.41
N THR A 255 12.15 16.26 2.63
CA THR A 255 13.09 15.94 1.57
C THR A 255 13.98 14.76 1.96
N CYS A 256 14.47 14.04 0.95
CA CYS A 256 15.47 12.99 1.16
C CYS A 256 16.83 13.54 1.64
N GLU A 257 17.11 14.84 1.46
CA GLU A 257 18.29 15.52 2.02
C GLU A 257 18.26 15.51 3.56
N ASP A 258 17.07 15.50 4.17
CA ASP A 258 16.90 15.41 5.62
C ASP A 258 17.24 14.01 6.17
N ALA A 259 17.17 12.98 5.33
CA ALA A 259 17.46 11.61 5.70
C ALA A 259 18.90 11.19 5.40
N HIS A 260 19.50 11.73 4.32
CA HIS A 260 20.82 11.33 3.88
C HIS A 260 21.54 12.42 3.07
N THR A 261 22.86 12.49 3.24
CA THR A 261 23.73 13.51 2.60
C THR A 261 24.21 13.12 1.21
N HIS A 262 24.32 11.82 0.92
CA HIS A 262 24.79 11.32 -0.37
C HIS A 262 23.62 10.79 -1.20
N HIS A 263 23.38 11.41 -2.35
CA HIS A 263 22.40 10.96 -3.33
C HIS A 263 23.00 10.04 -4.41
N ASP A 264 24.26 9.60 -4.23
CA ASP A 264 24.97 8.79 -5.22
C ASP A 264 24.08 7.64 -5.70
N GLU A 265 23.86 7.66 -7.02
CA GLU A 265 22.63 7.30 -7.73
C GLU A 265 22.22 5.80 -7.67
N GLY A 266 22.87 4.99 -6.83
CA GLY A 266 22.64 3.55 -6.76
C GLY A 266 22.35 2.97 -5.37
N LEU A 267 22.77 3.63 -4.28
CA LEU A 267 22.90 2.95 -2.98
C LEU A 267 21.73 3.19 -2.02
N GLN A 268 21.09 4.36 -2.06
CA GLN A 268 19.99 4.69 -1.16
C GLN A 268 18.65 4.35 -1.79
N VAL A 269 18.15 3.16 -1.46
CA VAL A 269 16.87 2.60 -1.93
C VAL A 269 15.66 3.47 -1.59
N THR A 270 15.74 4.19 -0.47
CA THR A 270 14.67 5.04 0.06
C THR A 270 14.68 6.45 -0.54
N CYS A 271 15.68 6.82 -1.36
CA CYS A 271 15.80 8.17 -1.90
C CYS A 271 14.62 8.52 -2.82
N GLN A 272 13.98 9.68 -2.61
CA GLN A 272 12.88 10.19 -3.45
C GLN A 272 13.28 10.34 -4.93
N ARG A 273 14.57 10.54 -5.22
CA ARG A 273 15.09 10.72 -6.59
C ARG A 273 15.15 9.41 -7.37
N ARG A 274 15.08 8.26 -6.69
CA ARG A 274 15.23 6.94 -7.31
C ARG A 274 13.92 6.51 -7.96
N THR A 275 14.00 6.06 -9.20
CA THR A 275 12.90 5.31 -9.81
C THR A 275 12.87 3.90 -9.22
N ARG A 276 11.73 3.55 -8.62
CA ARG A 276 11.42 2.26 -8.02
C ARG A 276 10.52 1.46 -8.95
N GLY A 277 10.46 0.16 -8.73
CA GLY A 277 9.59 -0.74 -9.49
C GLY A 277 8.89 -1.69 -8.55
N ILE A 278 7.68 -2.12 -8.89
CA ILE A 278 6.86 -2.93 -7.98
C ILE A 278 7.53 -4.26 -7.64
N ASN A 279 8.37 -4.76 -8.55
CA ASN A 279 9.14 -5.99 -8.40
C ASN A 279 10.62 -5.74 -8.04
N ASP A 280 10.97 -4.54 -7.57
CA ASP A 280 12.29 -4.35 -6.99
C ASP A 280 12.42 -5.10 -5.66
N ARG A 281 13.66 -5.45 -5.29
CA ARG A 281 13.95 -6.27 -4.10
C ARG A 281 13.69 -5.54 -2.77
N GLN A 282 13.14 -4.34 -2.83
CA GLN A 282 13.03 -3.41 -1.73
C GLN A 282 11.57 -3.14 -1.37
N VAL A 283 10.63 -3.60 -2.19
CA VAL A 283 9.25 -3.78 -1.78
C VAL A 283 9.16 -5.02 -0.91
N LEU A 284 8.58 -4.89 0.27
CA LEU A 284 8.26 -6.01 1.14
C LEU A 284 6.88 -6.53 0.77
N MET A 285 6.79 -7.75 0.26
CA MET A 285 5.54 -8.40 -0.07
C MET A 285 5.38 -9.71 0.69
N LEU A 286 4.20 -9.94 1.27
CA LEU A 286 3.88 -11.20 1.92
C LEU A 286 2.53 -11.75 1.43
N PRO A 287 2.54 -12.82 0.60
CA PRO A 287 1.31 -13.46 0.15
C PRO A 287 0.62 -14.25 1.27
N PHE A 288 -0.71 -14.37 1.20
CA PHE A 288 -1.53 -15.14 2.15
C PHE A 288 -1.35 -16.65 2.00
N THR A 289 -0.82 -17.12 0.87
CA THR A 289 -0.60 -18.55 0.58
C THR A 289 0.86 -18.83 0.25
N THR A 290 1.28 -20.09 0.39
CA THR A 290 2.64 -20.54 0.05
C THR A 290 2.91 -20.58 -1.45
N SER A 291 1.86 -20.80 -2.25
CA SER A 291 1.92 -20.78 -3.71
C SER A 291 1.88 -19.37 -4.30
N GLY A 292 1.57 -18.37 -3.48
CA GLY A 292 1.23 -17.03 -3.94
C GLY A 292 2.44 -16.24 -4.43
N PHE A 293 2.32 -15.70 -5.63
CA PHE A 293 2.84 -14.36 -5.93
C PHE A 293 1.78 -13.36 -5.46
N VAL A 294 2.14 -12.09 -5.26
CA VAL A 294 1.17 -11.00 -5.10
C VAL A 294 0.94 -10.46 -6.52
N PRO A 295 -0.06 -10.97 -7.28
CA PRO A 295 -0.18 -10.63 -8.69
C PRO A 295 -0.58 -9.17 -8.81
N ILE A 296 0.32 -8.38 -9.37
CA ILE A 296 0.03 -7.01 -9.74
C ILE A 296 0.43 -6.88 -11.18
N ARG A 297 -0.60 -6.79 -12.01
CA ARG A 297 -0.47 -6.42 -13.40
C ARG A 297 -1.26 -5.14 -13.65
N PRO A 298 -0.77 -4.30 -14.56
CA PRO A 298 0.55 -4.34 -15.22
C PRO A 298 1.74 -4.04 -14.28
N PHE A 299 2.98 -4.21 -14.76
CA PHE A 299 4.15 -3.75 -14.01
C PHE A 299 4.12 -2.23 -13.91
N VAL A 300 4.50 -1.71 -12.74
CA VAL A 300 4.55 -0.26 -12.50
C VAL A 300 5.92 0.14 -11.99
N ARG A 301 6.39 1.29 -12.46
CA ARG A 301 7.53 2.03 -11.94
C ARG A 301 7.05 3.38 -11.45
N TRP A 302 7.72 3.91 -10.44
CA TRP A 302 7.41 5.25 -9.94
C TRP A 302 8.65 5.96 -9.45
N ARG A 303 8.58 7.28 -9.38
CA ARG A 303 9.53 8.16 -8.71
C ARG A 303 8.74 9.15 -7.89
N LEU A 304 9.15 9.36 -6.64
CA LEU A 304 8.47 10.30 -5.75
C LEU A 304 8.62 11.73 -6.24
N GLY A 305 7.65 12.56 -5.88
CA GLY A 305 7.80 14.00 -5.92
C GLY A 305 8.87 14.45 -4.92
N TYR A 306 9.69 15.43 -5.28
CA TYR A 306 10.69 15.98 -4.37
C TYR A 306 11.05 17.43 -4.69
N ASN A 307 11.50 18.14 -3.67
CA ASN A 307 12.09 19.45 -3.80
C ASN A 307 13.60 19.32 -3.66
N ARG A 308 14.37 19.97 -4.55
CA ARG A 308 15.83 20.06 -4.47
C ARG A 308 16.21 21.51 -4.27
N ARG A 309 17.01 21.81 -3.25
CA ARG A 309 17.64 23.13 -3.15
C ARG A 309 18.85 23.17 -4.08
N LEU A 310 18.90 24.17 -4.97
CA LEU A 310 20.05 24.43 -5.83
C LEU A 310 21.08 25.29 -5.07
N ASP A 311 22.31 25.37 -5.61
CA ASP A 311 23.42 26.09 -4.98
C ASP A 311 23.15 27.60 -4.80
N ASP A 312 22.28 28.17 -5.64
CA ASP A 312 21.81 29.55 -5.57
C ASP A 312 20.70 29.76 -4.53
N GLY A 313 20.31 28.71 -3.80
CA GLY A 313 19.24 28.70 -2.81
C GLY A 313 17.83 28.53 -3.41
N SER A 314 17.70 28.51 -4.74
CA SER A 314 16.40 28.28 -5.40
C SER A 314 15.91 26.84 -5.18
N LEU A 315 14.60 26.66 -5.24
CA LEU A 315 13.96 25.35 -5.10
C LEU A 315 13.62 24.83 -6.50
N HIS A 316 14.20 23.70 -6.87
CA HIS A 316 13.86 22.97 -8.08
C HIS A 316 12.95 21.80 -7.72
N GLU A 317 11.72 21.87 -8.23
CA GLU A 317 10.68 20.91 -7.92
C GLU A 317 10.64 19.81 -8.98
N LYS A 318 10.43 18.58 -8.52
CA LYS A 318 10.19 17.44 -9.38
C LYS A 318 8.89 16.79 -8.97
N ASP A 319 8.05 16.60 -9.95
CA ASP A 319 6.77 15.93 -9.82
C ASP A 319 6.90 14.44 -9.54
N VAL A 320 5.81 13.89 -9.01
CA VAL A 320 5.55 12.46 -8.98
C VAL A 320 5.47 11.97 -10.42
N MET A 321 6.13 10.85 -10.68
CA MET A 321 6.11 10.20 -11.99
C MET A 321 5.77 8.73 -11.79
N VAL A 322 4.79 8.24 -12.53
CA VAL A 322 4.36 6.84 -12.52
C VAL A 322 4.36 6.34 -13.95
N SER A 323 5.04 5.22 -14.20
CA SER A 323 5.11 4.59 -15.52
C SER A 323 4.48 3.20 -15.43
N VAL A 324 3.41 2.98 -16.20
CA VAL A 324 2.65 1.72 -16.21
C VAL A 324 2.94 0.97 -17.50
N GLU A 325 3.32 -0.31 -17.41
CA GLU A 325 3.57 -1.14 -18.58
C GLU A 325 2.26 -1.38 -19.37
N ALA A 326 2.27 -1.06 -20.65
CA ALA A 326 1.18 -1.31 -21.58
C ALA A 326 1.35 -2.67 -22.28
N GLU A 327 0.29 -3.13 -22.94
CA GLU A 327 0.37 -4.32 -23.79
C GLU A 327 1.45 -4.14 -24.87
N GLY A 328 2.38 -5.08 -24.96
CA GLY A 328 3.53 -5.01 -25.86
C GLY A 328 4.82 -4.46 -25.24
N GLY A 329 4.83 -4.17 -23.94
CA GLY A 329 6.05 -3.87 -23.17
C GLY A 329 6.52 -2.41 -23.23
N SER A 330 5.73 -1.51 -23.83
CA SER A 330 5.92 -0.05 -23.70
C SER A 330 5.44 0.43 -22.33
N PHE A 331 5.80 1.65 -21.93
CA PHE A 331 5.33 2.27 -20.69
C PHE A 331 4.52 3.53 -21.00
N ILE A 332 3.37 3.69 -20.35
CA ILE A 332 2.57 4.92 -20.31
C ILE A 332 2.98 5.69 -19.07
N GLU A 333 3.38 6.94 -19.23
CA GLU A 333 3.77 7.80 -18.13
C GLU A 333 2.61 8.68 -17.67
N TYR A 334 2.47 8.80 -16.36
CA TYR A 334 1.55 9.67 -15.66
C TYR A 334 2.37 10.60 -14.76
N ASN A 335 2.17 11.90 -14.88
CA ASN A 335 2.86 12.92 -14.10
C ASN A 335 1.83 13.89 -13.50
N SER A 336 2.06 14.38 -12.28
CA SER A 336 1.19 15.36 -11.61
C SER A 336 0.92 16.64 -12.42
N ASN A 337 1.81 17.01 -13.35
CA ASN A 337 1.75 18.24 -14.15
C ASN A 337 1.35 18.05 -15.62
N GLN A 338 1.03 16.84 -16.08
CA GLN A 338 0.62 16.64 -17.47
C GLN A 338 -0.86 16.99 -17.66
N PRO A 339 -1.22 17.90 -18.60
CA PRO A 339 -2.61 18.09 -18.98
C PRO A 339 -3.18 16.79 -19.53
N ARG A 340 -4.41 16.49 -19.11
CA ARG A 340 -5.16 15.29 -19.49
C ARG A 340 -5.56 15.37 -20.98
N PHE A 341 -4.62 15.16 -21.90
CA PHE A 341 -4.94 15.02 -23.33
C PHE A 341 -5.13 13.54 -23.69
N ASP A 342 -6.32 13.20 -24.21
CA ASP A 342 -6.66 12.04 -25.07
C ASP A 342 -6.21 10.63 -24.65
N LEU A 343 -6.01 10.36 -23.35
CA LEU A 343 -5.84 8.98 -22.88
C LEU A 343 -7.13 8.13 -23.06
N ASP A 344 -8.29 8.78 -23.15
CA ASP A 344 -9.58 8.12 -23.40
C ASP A 344 -9.70 7.55 -24.83
N ASP A 345 -8.98 8.09 -25.83
CA ASP A 345 -9.27 7.74 -27.23
C ASP A 345 -8.45 6.54 -27.77
N LEU A 346 -7.32 6.18 -27.14
CA LEU A 346 -6.43 5.12 -27.64
C LEU A 346 -6.66 3.73 -27.04
N LEU A 347 -7.27 3.61 -25.86
CA LEU A 347 -7.51 2.30 -25.21
C LEU A 347 -8.99 1.95 -25.03
N TYR A 348 -9.89 2.95 -24.96
CA TYR A 348 -11.27 2.71 -24.54
C TYR A 348 -12.21 2.25 -25.67
N ARG A 349 -11.98 2.66 -26.93
CA ARG A 349 -12.82 2.25 -28.09
C ARG A 349 -12.81 0.74 -28.40
N ARG A 350 -12.01 -0.07 -27.69
CA ARG A 350 -11.93 -1.52 -27.92
C ARG A 350 -12.68 -2.39 -26.91
N LEU A 351 -13.16 -1.85 -25.78
CA LEU A 351 -13.58 -2.68 -24.64
C LEU A 351 -14.94 -2.34 -24.01
N GLU A 352 -15.77 -1.47 -24.59
CA GLU A 352 -17.14 -1.29 -24.10
C GLU A 352 -18.12 -2.33 -24.69
N PRO A 353 -18.64 -3.27 -23.89
CA PRO A 353 -20.01 -3.75 -24.07
C PRO A 353 -20.97 -2.76 -23.40
N HIS A 354 -22.06 -2.44 -24.09
CA HIS A 354 -23.16 -1.57 -23.67
C HIS A 354 -23.50 -1.63 -22.17
N PHE A 355 -23.22 -0.54 -21.43
CA PHE A 355 -23.64 -0.34 -20.03
C PHE A 355 -24.62 0.83 -19.86
N ASP A 356 -25.17 1.39 -20.95
CA ASP A 356 -26.00 2.62 -20.97
C ASP A 356 -27.42 2.51 -20.36
N GLU A 357 -27.71 1.52 -19.51
CA GLU A 357 -29.03 1.39 -18.87
C GLU A 357 -28.94 1.13 -17.36
N TRP A 358 -28.35 2.06 -16.58
CA TRP A 358 -28.47 2.07 -15.11
C TRP A 358 -28.51 3.48 -14.51
#